data_AF-A0A523TIT8-F1
#
_entry.id   AF-A0A523TIT8-F1
#
_cell.length_a   1.000
_cell.length_b   1.000
_cell.length_c   1.000
_cell.angle_alpha   90.00
_cell.angle_beta   90.00
_cell.angle_gamma   90.00
#
_symmetry.space_group_name_H-M   'P 1'
#
loop_
_entity.id
_entity.type
_entity.pdbx_description
1 polymer ?
#
loop_
_entity_poly.entity_id
_entity_poly.type
_entity_poly.pdbx_seq_one_letter_code
_entity_poly.pdbx_strand_id
1 'polypeptide(L)'
;MNTTISKKKFEKYSRHDYSLFEERKRKLIRRKRGGIIVLVLAGLLFVSGLSLSFLYWMYPFMFSMGALMIATFALPFFLAYYSSMPSYKFASDLFSQENSKKLLEIANQPGLFGYRRDATYRFAVSALVDLKSRELVSILYDSWEQVKYYPKIIQRPFLVPLEILAAKLGFHSIEDLTANLSDSRTKEATISIPITQVYFIDKLPKKAKCMVSSLPLNVDKDAVVACPYCGNMAKQELLAEWLEKNSSCPVCRKTISINECPIVKIQD
;
A
#
# COMPACT_ATOMS: atom_id res chain seq x y z
N MET A 1 -3.74 -22.93 -15.59
CA MET A 1 -2.33 -22.53 -15.46
C MET A 1 -2.08 -22.38 -13.96
N ASN A 2 -1.27 -23.24 -13.36
CA ASN A 2 -0.92 -23.08 -11.94
C ASN A 2 -0.02 -21.86 -11.81
N THR A 3 -0.54 -20.78 -11.22
CA THR A 3 0.23 -19.55 -10.98
C THR A 3 0.99 -19.66 -9.66
N THR A 4 1.95 -20.59 -9.61
CA THR A 4 2.80 -20.75 -8.43
C THR A 4 3.72 -19.53 -8.29
N ILE A 5 3.61 -18.86 -7.15
CA ILE A 5 4.50 -17.75 -6.81
C ILE A 5 5.88 -18.36 -6.54
N SER A 6 6.89 -17.95 -7.31
CA SER A 6 8.25 -18.43 -7.07
C SER A 6 8.68 -18.15 -5.62
N LYS A 7 9.33 -19.11 -4.96
CA LYS A 7 9.78 -19.00 -3.55
C LYS A 7 10.46 -17.65 -3.22
N LYS A 8 11.38 -17.19 -4.09
CA LYS A 8 12.06 -15.88 -3.94
C LYS A 8 11.12 -14.68 -3.92
N LYS A 9 10.08 -14.68 -4.76
CA LYS A 9 9.07 -13.61 -4.79
C LYS A 9 8.18 -13.68 -3.56
N PHE A 10 7.77 -14.88 -3.17
CA PHE A 10 6.97 -15.09 -1.96
C PHE A 10 7.70 -14.55 -0.73
N GLU A 11 8.96 -14.95 -0.53
CA GLU A 11 9.83 -14.44 0.55
C GLU A 11 10.06 -12.94 0.52
N LYS A 12 10.02 -12.31 -0.66
CA LYS A 12 10.11 -10.84 -0.79
C LYS A 12 8.80 -10.18 -0.35
N TYR A 13 7.67 -10.71 -0.79
CA TYR A 13 6.35 -10.10 -0.60
C TYR A 13 5.72 -10.39 0.77
N SER A 14 6.12 -11.49 1.40
CA SER A 14 5.67 -11.88 2.74
C SER A 14 6.31 -11.05 3.86
N ARG A 15 7.40 -10.33 3.59
CA ARG A 15 8.05 -9.50 4.61
C ARG A 15 7.13 -8.36 5.05
N HIS A 16 7.09 -8.14 6.36
CA HIS A 16 6.27 -7.10 6.97
C HIS A 16 6.68 -5.67 6.52
N ASP A 17 7.95 -5.45 6.22
CA ASP A 17 8.50 -4.17 5.78
C ASP A 17 8.25 -3.87 4.29
N TYR A 18 7.78 -4.85 3.52
CA TYR A 18 7.52 -4.66 2.11
C TYR A 18 6.19 -3.95 1.86
N SER A 19 6.27 -2.70 1.40
CA SER A 19 5.12 -1.93 0.88
C SER A 19 5.18 -1.81 -0.64
N LEU A 20 4.15 -2.34 -1.30
CA LEU A 20 3.97 -2.19 -2.74
C LEU A 20 3.75 -0.72 -3.11
N PHE A 21 3.04 0.02 -2.27
CA PHE A 21 2.82 1.46 -2.41
C PHE A 21 4.15 2.22 -2.38
N GLU A 22 5.00 1.98 -1.38
CA GLU A 22 6.31 2.62 -1.26
C GLU A 22 7.28 2.21 -2.39
N GLU A 23 7.23 0.96 -2.87
CA GLU A 23 8.02 0.58 -4.05
C GLU A 23 7.60 1.38 -5.30
N ARG A 24 6.29 1.53 -5.52
CA ARG A 24 5.76 2.32 -6.65
C ARG A 24 6.09 3.81 -6.52
N LYS A 25 5.95 4.36 -5.32
CA LYS A 25 6.35 5.73 -4.99
C LYS A 25 7.84 5.96 -5.26
N ARG A 26 8.72 5.08 -4.80
CA ARG A 26 10.17 5.15 -5.08
C ARG A 26 10.47 5.10 -6.58
N LYS A 27 9.80 4.23 -7.34
CA LYS A 27 9.95 4.18 -8.81
C LYS A 27 9.50 5.49 -9.47
N LEU A 28 8.40 6.08 -9.01
CA LEU A 28 7.91 7.36 -9.52
C LEU A 28 8.87 8.51 -9.19
N ILE A 29 9.43 8.55 -7.97
CA ILE A 29 10.45 9.53 -7.56
C ILE A 29 11.75 9.37 -8.36
N ARG A 30 12.21 8.14 -8.61
CA ARG A 30 13.41 7.92 -9.44
C ARG A 30 13.20 8.41 -10.87
N ARG A 31 12.02 8.14 -11.46
CA ARG A 31 11.64 8.69 -12.78
C ARG A 31 11.59 10.21 -12.77
N LYS A 32 11.11 10.83 -11.68
CA LYS A 32 11.13 12.30 -11.49
C LYS A 32 12.55 12.85 -11.58
N ARG A 33 13.48 12.29 -10.80
CA ARG A 33 14.86 12.74 -10.78
C ARG A 33 15.51 12.60 -12.16
N GLY A 34 15.27 11.48 -12.85
CA GLY A 34 15.74 11.29 -14.22
C GLY A 34 15.20 12.35 -15.19
N GLY A 35 13.90 12.63 -15.18
CA GLY A 35 13.29 13.64 -16.04
C GLY A 35 13.82 15.06 -15.78
N ILE A 36 13.99 15.44 -14.51
CA ILE A 36 14.55 16.75 -14.15
C ILE A 36 15.99 16.88 -14.64
N ILE A 37 16.82 15.84 -14.46
CA ILE A 37 18.21 15.84 -14.95
C ILE A 37 18.25 16.03 -16.47
N VAL A 38 17.38 15.34 -17.21
CA VAL A 38 17.29 15.49 -18.67
C VAL A 38 16.90 16.93 -19.08
N LEU A 39 15.95 17.56 -18.38
CA LEU A 39 15.60 18.96 -18.66
C LEU A 39 16.73 19.94 -18.33
N VAL A 40 17.40 19.74 -17.19
CA VAL A 40 18.51 20.61 -16.80
C VAL A 40 19.64 20.50 -17.82
N LEU A 41 19.99 19.30 -18.25
CA LEU A 41 20.98 19.09 -19.31
C LEU A 41 20.55 19.69 -20.65
N ALA A 42 19.29 19.53 -21.04
CA ALA A 42 18.76 20.14 -22.26
C ALA A 42 18.80 21.68 -22.21
N GLY A 43 18.45 22.27 -21.06
CA GLY A 43 18.52 23.71 -20.85
C GLY A 43 19.96 24.25 -20.86
N LEU A 44 20.90 23.55 -20.23
CA LEU A 44 22.33 23.92 -20.26
C LEU A 44 22.89 23.87 -21.68
N LEU A 45 22.56 22.82 -22.45
CA LEU A 45 22.94 22.72 -23.86
C LEU A 45 22.35 23.87 -24.69
N PHE A 46 21.09 24.21 -24.46
CA PHE A 46 20.44 25.33 -25.14
C PHE A 46 21.13 26.67 -24.86
N VAL A 47 21.42 26.98 -23.59
CA VAL A 47 22.11 28.22 -23.21
C VAL A 47 23.53 28.26 -23.79
N SER A 48 24.28 27.16 -23.73
CA SER A 48 25.62 27.10 -24.33
C SER A 48 25.58 27.30 -25.86
N GLY A 49 24.56 26.78 -26.54
CA GLY A 49 24.34 27.00 -27.96
C GLY A 49 24.05 28.48 -28.30
N LEU A 50 23.30 29.19 -27.45
CA LEU A 50 23.02 30.62 -27.60
C LEU A 50 24.28 31.49 -27.42
N SER A 51 25.17 31.12 -26.49
CA SER A 51 26.41 31.86 -26.27
C SER A 51 27.39 31.72 -27.44
N LEU A 52 27.49 30.51 -28.02
CA LEU A 52 28.38 30.24 -29.16
C LEU A 52 27.88 30.82 -30.48
N SER A 53 26.58 31.06 -30.61
CA SER A 53 25.99 31.57 -31.85
C SER A 53 26.27 33.05 -32.11
N PHE A 54 26.72 33.81 -31.10
CA PHE A 54 27.22 35.17 -31.30
C PHE A 54 28.50 35.25 -32.15
N LEU A 55 29.24 34.14 -32.28
CA LEU A 55 30.50 34.09 -33.02
C LEU A 55 30.35 33.55 -34.47
N TYR A 56 29.31 32.77 -34.76
CA TYR A 56 29.12 32.15 -36.08
C TYR A 56 27.65 32.10 -36.46
N TRP A 57 27.24 32.92 -37.43
CA TRP A 57 25.85 33.10 -37.89
C TRP A 57 25.14 31.81 -38.38
N MET A 58 25.89 30.74 -38.72
CA MET A 58 25.31 29.49 -39.23
C MET A 58 24.98 28.45 -38.13
N TYR A 59 25.67 28.51 -36.98
CA TYR A 59 25.43 27.60 -35.85
C TYR A 59 24.10 27.78 -35.07
N PRO A 60 23.51 28.99 -34.90
CA PRO A 60 22.29 29.16 -34.10
C PRO A 60 21.11 28.35 -34.61
N PHE A 61 20.98 28.21 -35.94
CA PHE A 61 19.87 27.48 -36.54
C PHE A 61 19.90 25.98 -36.19
N MET A 62 21.08 25.36 -36.25
CA MET A 62 21.27 23.94 -35.94
C MET A 62 21.01 23.64 -34.45
N PHE A 63 21.47 24.51 -33.54
CA PHE A 63 21.21 24.36 -32.11
C PHE A 63 19.74 24.61 -31.75
N SER A 64 19.10 25.62 -32.36
CA SER A 64 17.68 25.91 -32.16
C SER A 64 16.81 24.73 -32.62
N MET A 65 17.09 24.16 -33.79
CA MET A 65 16.36 22.98 -34.29
C MET A 65 16.61 21.75 -33.43
N GLY A 66 17.84 21.54 -32.94
CA GLY A 66 18.15 20.48 -31.98
C GLY A 66 17.36 20.60 -30.67
N ALA A 67 17.28 21.80 -30.11
CA ALA A 67 16.52 22.06 -28.89
C ALA A 67 15.01 21.90 -29.10
N LEU A 68 14.48 22.34 -30.25
CA LEU A 68 13.07 22.15 -30.61
C LEU A 68 12.74 20.67 -30.72
N MET A 69 13.59 19.87 -31.37
CA MET A 69 13.44 18.42 -31.47
C MET A 69 13.46 17.77 -30.09
N ILE A 70 14.41 18.13 -29.21
CA ILE A 70 14.45 17.59 -27.85
C ILE A 70 13.17 17.96 -27.08
N ALA A 71 12.71 19.21 -27.19
CA ALA A 71 11.50 19.68 -26.51
C ALA A 71 10.25 18.94 -27.01
N THR A 72 10.08 18.74 -28.32
CA THR A 72 8.93 18.04 -28.88
C THR A 72 8.91 16.56 -28.51
N PHE A 73 10.07 15.90 -28.42
CA PHE A 73 10.16 14.51 -27.94
C PHE A 73 9.99 14.39 -26.41
N ALA A 74 10.46 15.37 -25.63
CA ALA A 74 10.36 15.34 -24.17
C ALA A 74 8.98 15.79 -23.64
N LEU A 75 8.31 16.72 -24.31
CA LEU A 75 7.06 17.32 -23.85
C LEU A 75 5.93 16.30 -23.59
N PRO A 76 5.67 15.29 -24.45
CA PRO A 76 4.64 14.28 -24.20
C PRO A 76 4.93 13.46 -22.94
N PHE A 77 6.20 13.14 -22.69
CA PHE A 77 6.62 12.46 -21.46
C PHE A 77 6.40 13.36 -20.24
N PHE A 78 6.66 14.65 -20.35
CA PHE A 78 6.41 15.63 -19.29
C PHE A 78 4.92 15.82 -18.99
N LEU A 79 4.07 15.91 -20.02
CA LEU A 79 2.62 16.05 -19.84
C LEU A 79 2.02 14.79 -19.21
N ALA A 80 2.38 13.61 -19.69
CA ALA A 80 1.96 12.33 -19.08
C ALA A 80 2.50 12.17 -17.64
N TYR A 81 3.64 12.78 -17.35
CA TYR A 81 4.25 12.79 -16.03
C TYR A 81 3.52 13.72 -15.05
N TYR A 82 3.27 14.97 -15.44
CA TYR A 82 2.56 15.95 -14.59
C TYR A 82 1.11 15.54 -14.31
N SER A 83 0.44 14.89 -15.28
CA SER A 83 -0.91 14.36 -15.06
C SER A 83 -0.96 13.24 -14.01
N SER A 84 0.17 12.60 -13.67
CA SER A 84 0.22 11.49 -12.71
C SER A 84 0.50 11.92 -11.26
N MET A 85 0.84 13.20 -11.01
CA MET A 85 1.14 13.72 -9.68
C MET A 85 -0.07 13.86 -8.74
N PRO A 86 -1.25 14.34 -9.19
CA PRO A 86 -2.41 14.52 -8.31
C PRO A 86 -2.84 13.20 -7.66
N SER A 87 -2.80 12.12 -8.45
CA SER A 87 -3.15 10.77 -8.02
C SER A 87 -2.31 10.24 -6.86
N TYR A 88 -1.03 10.61 -6.78
CA TYR A 88 -0.17 10.18 -5.69
C TYR A 88 -0.55 10.86 -4.37
N LYS A 89 -0.69 12.19 -4.37
CA LYS A 89 -1.04 12.95 -3.17
C LYS A 89 -2.41 12.52 -2.65
N PHE A 90 -3.35 12.35 -3.56
CA PHE A 90 -4.67 11.82 -3.25
C PHE A 90 -4.60 10.42 -2.61
N ALA A 91 -3.80 9.51 -3.17
CA ALA A 91 -3.69 8.16 -2.62
C ALA A 91 -2.93 8.11 -1.28
N SER A 92 -1.96 9.00 -1.04
CA SER A 92 -1.27 9.08 0.25
C SER A 92 -2.20 9.62 1.34
N ASP A 93 -3.04 10.60 1.02
CA ASP A 93 -4.01 11.18 1.97
C ASP A 93 -5.10 10.15 2.33
N LEU A 94 -5.38 9.21 1.41
CA LEU A 94 -6.29 8.08 1.63
C LEU A 94 -5.62 6.86 2.26
N PHE A 95 -4.31 6.88 2.53
CA PHE A 95 -3.59 5.75 3.15
C PHE A 95 -3.84 5.71 4.67
N SER A 96 -5.11 5.55 5.05
CA SER A 96 -5.55 5.29 6.42
C SER A 96 -6.61 4.19 6.42
N GLN A 97 -6.71 3.44 7.51
CA GLN A 97 -7.70 2.35 7.63
C GLN A 97 -9.14 2.86 7.49
N GLU A 98 -9.39 4.10 7.95
CA GLU A 98 -10.67 4.81 7.87
C GLU A 98 -11.10 5.10 6.41
N ASN A 99 -10.14 5.29 5.50
CA ASN A 99 -10.40 5.60 4.09
C ASN A 99 -10.46 4.36 3.17
N SER A 100 -10.35 3.16 3.72
CA SER A 100 -10.38 1.89 2.96
C SER A 100 -11.62 1.74 2.06
N LYS A 101 -12.79 2.17 2.51
CA LYS A 101 -14.04 2.13 1.72
C LYS A 101 -13.96 2.97 0.44
N LYS A 102 -13.39 4.18 0.52
CA LYS A 102 -13.19 5.05 -0.66
C LYS A 102 -12.18 4.44 -1.63
N LEU A 103 -11.12 3.83 -1.11
CA LEU A 103 -10.14 3.12 -1.94
C LEU A 103 -10.79 1.93 -2.67
N LEU A 104 -11.68 1.19 -2.00
CA LEU A 104 -12.44 0.10 -2.60
C LEU A 104 -13.41 0.59 -3.67
N GLU A 105 -14.09 1.71 -3.44
CA GLU A 105 -14.94 2.35 -4.44
C GLU A 105 -14.15 2.68 -5.71
N ILE A 106 -12.98 3.32 -5.57
CA ILE A 106 -12.07 3.61 -6.69
C ILE A 106 -11.61 2.33 -7.40
N ALA A 107 -11.33 1.26 -6.65
CA ALA A 107 -10.91 -0.02 -7.21
C ALA A 107 -12.05 -0.75 -7.94
N ASN A 108 -13.30 -0.52 -7.54
CA ASN A 108 -14.49 -1.18 -8.08
C ASN A 108 -15.10 -0.46 -9.29
N GLN A 109 -14.63 0.74 -9.64
CA GLN A 109 -15.23 1.52 -10.74
C GLN A 109 -15.13 0.77 -12.09
N PRO A 110 -16.27 0.37 -12.69
CA PRO A 110 -16.32 -0.38 -13.94
C PRO A 110 -16.04 0.57 -15.10
N GLY A 111 -14.77 0.70 -15.48
CA GLY A 111 -14.37 1.62 -16.56
C GLY A 111 -12.88 1.68 -16.82
N LEU A 112 -12.05 1.13 -15.94
CA LEU A 112 -10.59 1.14 -16.05
C LEU A 112 -10.02 -0.03 -16.87
N PHE A 113 -10.84 -0.72 -17.66
CA PHE A 113 -10.36 -1.79 -18.56
C PHE A 113 -9.60 -1.24 -19.79
N GLY A 114 -9.57 0.09 -20.00
CA GLY A 114 -8.76 0.74 -21.02
C GLY A 114 -7.26 0.79 -20.70
N TYR A 115 -6.43 0.75 -21.76
CA TYR A 115 -4.96 0.74 -21.75
C TYR A 115 -4.30 1.87 -20.91
N ARG A 116 -5.05 2.93 -20.59
CA ARG A 116 -4.66 4.00 -19.66
C ARG A 116 -5.35 3.82 -18.31
N ARG A 117 -4.93 2.81 -17.53
CA ARG A 117 -5.33 2.81 -16.10
C ARG A 117 -4.75 4.02 -15.42
N ASP A 118 -5.64 4.85 -14.91
CA ASP A 118 -5.34 6.01 -14.12
C ASP A 118 -4.33 5.64 -13.01
N ALA A 119 -3.35 6.52 -12.80
CA ALA A 119 -2.40 6.35 -11.71
C ALA A 119 -3.13 6.18 -10.39
N THR A 120 -4.29 6.83 -10.23
CA THR A 120 -5.18 6.76 -9.06
C THR A 120 -5.58 5.32 -8.71
N TYR A 121 -6.14 4.57 -9.68
CA TYR A 121 -6.49 3.16 -9.49
C TYR A 121 -5.26 2.33 -9.09
N ARG A 122 -4.14 2.55 -9.76
CA ARG A 122 -2.91 1.80 -9.50
C ARG A 122 -2.39 2.03 -8.08
N PHE A 123 -2.49 3.25 -7.57
CA PHE A 123 -2.14 3.55 -6.19
C PHE A 123 -3.16 3.01 -5.21
N ALA A 124 -4.46 3.13 -5.49
CA ALA A 124 -5.53 2.59 -4.64
C ALA A 124 -5.41 1.06 -4.44
N VAL A 125 -5.22 0.31 -5.54
CA VAL A 125 -4.96 -1.13 -5.46
C VAL A 125 -3.70 -1.43 -4.64
N SER A 126 -2.62 -0.66 -4.83
CA SER A 126 -1.39 -0.89 -4.07
C SER A 126 -1.57 -0.63 -2.58
N ALA A 127 -2.33 0.41 -2.23
CA ALA A 127 -2.69 0.73 -0.86
C ALA A 127 -3.53 -0.38 -0.22
N LEU A 128 -4.57 -0.85 -0.92
CA LEU A 128 -5.42 -1.94 -0.44
C LEU A 128 -4.68 -3.27 -0.30
N VAL A 129 -3.69 -3.55 -1.18
CA VAL A 129 -2.79 -4.70 -1.03
C VAL A 129 -1.96 -4.58 0.25
N ASP A 130 -1.41 -3.40 0.52
CA ASP A 130 -0.63 -3.17 1.73
C ASP A 130 -1.49 -3.23 3.01
N LEU A 131 -2.75 -2.81 2.94
CA LEU A 131 -3.76 -2.94 4.00
C LEU A 131 -4.35 -4.36 4.13
N LYS A 132 -3.91 -5.33 3.30
CA LYS A 132 -4.39 -6.71 3.28
C LYS A 132 -5.92 -6.84 3.14
N SER A 133 -6.54 -5.96 2.35
CA SER A 133 -8.00 -6.00 2.13
C SER A 133 -8.42 -7.28 1.43
N ARG A 134 -9.33 -8.04 2.06
CA ARG A 134 -9.90 -9.28 1.48
C ARG A 134 -10.89 -8.98 0.35
N GLU A 135 -11.65 -7.90 0.47
CA GLU A 135 -12.63 -7.46 -0.53
C GLU A 135 -11.95 -7.12 -1.86
N LEU A 136 -10.70 -6.66 -1.81
CA LEU A 136 -9.93 -6.41 -3.03
C LEU A 136 -9.70 -7.70 -3.83
N VAL A 137 -9.66 -8.87 -3.19
CA VAL A 137 -9.40 -10.13 -3.88
C VAL A 137 -10.51 -10.43 -4.89
N SER A 138 -11.79 -10.31 -4.50
CA SER A 138 -12.90 -10.55 -5.42
C SER A 138 -12.88 -9.56 -6.58
N ILE A 139 -12.66 -8.27 -6.30
CA ILE A 139 -12.57 -7.23 -7.35
C ILE A 139 -11.46 -7.56 -8.36
N LEU A 140 -10.27 -7.88 -7.88
CA LEU A 140 -9.13 -8.19 -8.75
C LEU A 140 -9.30 -9.52 -9.48
N TYR A 141 -9.89 -10.53 -8.82
CA TYR A 141 -10.12 -11.85 -9.40
C TYR A 141 -11.17 -11.78 -10.51
N ASP A 142 -12.31 -11.14 -10.26
CA ASP A 142 -13.37 -10.94 -11.25
C ASP A 142 -12.84 -10.18 -12.46
N SER A 143 -12.07 -9.11 -12.20
CA SER A 143 -11.43 -8.33 -13.26
C SER A 143 -10.38 -9.13 -14.04
N TRP A 144 -9.65 -10.02 -13.37
CA TRP A 144 -8.68 -10.90 -14.02
C TRP A 144 -9.36 -11.97 -14.88
N GLU A 145 -10.43 -12.59 -14.37
CA GLU A 145 -11.18 -13.63 -15.10
C GLU A 145 -11.76 -13.05 -16.41
N GLN A 146 -12.26 -11.82 -16.37
CA GLN A 146 -12.72 -11.09 -17.57
C GLN A 146 -11.61 -10.90 -18.63
N VAL A 147 -10.35 -10.81 -18.21
CA VAL A 147 -9.20 -10.61 -19.13
C VAL A 147 -8.33 -11.85 -19.30
N LYS A 148 -8.75 -13.01 -18.81
CA LYS A 148 -7.92 -14.23 -18.74
C LYS A 148 -7.47 -14.76 -20.10
N TYR A 149 -8.27 -14.53 -21.14
CA TYR A 149 -7.96 -14.92 -22.51
C TYR A 149 -7.11 -13.89 -23.28
N TYR A 150 -6.82 -12.73 -22.69
CA TYR A 150 -6.03 -11.68 -23.31
C TYR A 150 -4.52 -11.91 -23.15
N PRO A 151 -3.66 -11.26 -23.95
CA PRO A 151 -2.21 -11.31 -23.77
C PRO A 151 -1.75 -10.98 -22.34
N LYS A 152 -0.65 -11.60 -21.89
CA LYS A 152 -0.09 -11.45 -20.53
C LYS A 152 0.16 -9.99 -20.10
N ILE A 153 0.42 -9.09 -21.05
CA ILE A 153 0.59 -7.65 -20.79
C ILE A 153 -0.68 -7.03 -20.17
N ILE A 154 -1.86 -7.47 -20.62
CA ILE A 154 -3.16 -6.98 -20.15
C ILE A 154 -3.53 -7.62 -18.81
N GLN A 155 -3.11 -8.86 -18.56
CA GLN A 155 -3.37 -9.58 -17.32
C GLN A 155 -2.49 -9.11 -16.14
N ARG A 156 -1.23 -8.76 -16.42
CA ARG A 156 -0.21 -8.39 -15.40
C ARG A 156 -0.68 -7.37 -14.35
N PRO A 157 -1.42 -6.31 -14.69
CA PRO A 157 -1.91 -5.33 -13.73
C PRO A 157 -2.83 -5.90 -12.65
N PHE A 158 -3.46 -7.06 -12.88
CA PHE A 158 -4.33 -7.75 -11.91
C PHE A 158 -3.61 -8.90 -11.21
N LEU A 159 -2.88 -9.71 -11.98
CA LEU A 159 -2.12 -10.86 -11.46
C LEU A 159 -1.08 -10.45 -10.43
N VAL A 160 -0.29 -9.40 -10.69
CA VAL A 160 0.79 -9.02 -9.77
C VAL A 160 0.25 -8.55 -8.40
N PRO A 161 -0.77 -7.67 -8.33
CA PRO A 161 -1.42 -7.36 -7.05
C PRO A 161 -2.02 -8.59 -6.36
N LEU A 162 -2.68 -9.50 -7.09
CA LEU A 162 -3.21 -10.74 -6.54
C LEU A 162 -2.13 -11.63 -5.94
N GLU A 163 -1.01 -11.86 -6.64
CA GLU A 163 0.14 -12.63 -6.14
C GLU A 163 0.70 -12.02 -4.84
N ILE A 164 0.85 -10.69 -4.80
CA ILE A 164 1.37 -10.00 -3.61
C ILE A 164 0.38 -10.09 -2.46
N LEU A 165 -0.92 -9.94 -2.75
CA LEU A 165 -1.97 -10.04 -1.75
C LEU A 165 -2.08 -11.45 -1.17
N ALA A 166 -2.02 -12.49 -2.02
CA ALA A 166 -1.94 -13.89 -1.62
C ALA A 166 -0.77 -14.11 -0.66
N ALA A 167 0.43 -13.66 -1.04
CA ALA A 167 1.63 -13.79 -0.22
C ALA A 167 1.50 -13.04 1.13
N LYS A 168 0.92 -11.84 1.14
CA LYS A 168 0.70 -11.04 2.37
C LYS A 168 -0.33 -11.65 3.32
N LEU A 169 -1.26 -12.42 2.77
CA LEU A 169 -2.27 -13.17 3.51
C LEU A 169 -1.80 -14.59 3.90
N GLY A 170 -0.60 -15.00 3.48
CA GLY A 170 0.00 -16.30 3.83
C GLY A 170 -0.33 -17.45 2.86
N PHE A 171 -0.89 -17.17 1.69
CA PHE A 171 -1.21 -18.18 0.68
C PHE A 171 -0.08 -18.34 -0.35
N HIS A 172 0.23 -19.58 -0.73
CA HIS A 172 1.31 -19.90 -1.67
C HIS A 172 0.91 -19.75 -3.14
N SER A 173 -0.39 -19.82 -3.44
CA SER A 173 -0.94 -19.69 -4.78
C SER A 173 -2.19 -18.81 -4.79
N ILE A 174 -2.57 -18.31 -5.98
CA ILE A 174 -3.80 -17.54 -6.14
C ILE A 174 -5.01 -18.47 -5.98
N GLU A 175 -4.86 -19.72 -6.40
CA GLU A 175 -5.87 -20.78 -6.31
C GLU A 175 -6.19 -21.14 -4.85
N ASP A 176 -5.18 -21.21 -3.98
CA ASP A 176 -5.39 -21.41 -2.54
C ASP A 176 -6.16 -20.23 -1.94
N LEU A 177 -5.80 -19.00 -2.33
CA LEU A 177 -6.47 -17.79 -1.86
C LEU A 177 -7.95 -17.79 -2.28
N THR A 178 -8.26 -18.15 -3.51
CA THR A 178 -9.64 -18.13 -4.03
C THR A 178 -10.48 -19.27 -3.47
N ALA A 179 -9.91 -20.46 -3.31
CA ALA A 179 -10.59 -21.59 -2.65
C ALA A 179 -11.00 -21.25 -1.21
N ASN A 180 -10.13 -20.58 -0.45
CA ASN A 180 -10.45 -20.14 0.91
C ASN A 180 -11.49 -19.00 0.94
N LEU A 181 -11.57 -18.17 -0.10
CA LEU A 181 -12.58 -17.12 -0.20
C LEU A 181 -13.97 -17.65 -0.50
N SER A 182 -14.09 -18.70 -1.31
CA SER A 182 -15.38 -19.37 -1.53
C SER A 182 -15.97 -19.93 -0.24
N ASP A 183 -15.12 -20.47 0.65
CA ASP A 183 -15.55 -20.98 1.96
C ASP A 183 -15.85 -19.86 2.97
N SER A 184 -15.25 -18.68 2.78
CA SER A 184 -15.39 -17.53 3.69
C SER A 184 -16.74 -16.82 3.62
N ARG A 185 -17.61 -17.12 2.64
CA ARG A 185 -19.00 -16.59 2.65
C ARG A 185 -19.81 -17.08 3.87
N THR A 186 -19.31 -18.08 4.61
CA THR A 186 -20.01 -18.66 5.76
C THR A 186 -19.40 -18.32 7.12
N LYS A 187 -18.21 -17.70 7.17
CA LYS A 187 -17.58 -17.33 8.45
C LYS A 187 -16.82 -16.02 8.26
N GLU A 188 -17.27 -14.96 8.92
CA GLU A 188 -16.48 -13.76 9.18
C GLU A 188 -15.11 -14.21 9.68
N ALA A 189 -14.14 -14.21 8.77
CA ALA A 189 -12.79 -14.61 9.07
C ALA A 189 -12.19 -13.51 9.95
N THR A 190 -12.40 -13.68 11.24
CA THR A 190 -11.65 -13.03 12.29
C THR A 190 -10.17 -13.20 11.94
N ILE A 191 -9.55 -12.09 11.55
CA ILE A 191 -8.12 -12.05 11.25
C ILE A 191 -7.43 -12.35 12.57
N SER A 192 -7.08 -13.62 12.79
CA SER A 192 -6.12 -14.01 13.81
C SER A 192 -4.75 -13.60 13.28
N ILE A 193 -4.38 -12.35 13.56
CA ILE A 193 -2.96 -11.97 13.51
C ILE A 193 -2.27 -12.97 14.45
N PRO A 194 -1.20 -13.68 14.04
CA PRO A 194 -0.47 -14.52 14.98
C PRO A 194 0.07 -13.60 16.07
N ILE A 195 -0.59 -13.65 17.23
CA ILE A 195 -0.26 -12.86 18.40
C ILE A 195 1.07 -13.43 18.88
N THR A 196 2.16 -12.77 18.51
CA THR A 196 3.35 -12.84 19.33
C THR A 196 2.97 -12.25 20.69
N GLN A 197 3.34 -12.93 21.77
CA GLN A 197 2.94 -12.54 23.14
C GLN A 197 3.41 -11.12 23.53
N VAL A 198 4.25 -10.49 22.71
CA VAL A 198 4.80 -9.15 22.92
C VAL A 198 4.52 -8.28 21.71
N TYR A 199 3.77 -7.20 21.91
CA TYR A 199 3.56 -6.13 20.94
C TYR A 199 4.55 -5.00 21.20
N PHE A 200 5.44 -4.73 20.24
CA PHE A 200 6.34 -3.58 20.29
C PHE A 200 5.69 -2.39 19.59
N ILE A 201 5.62 -1.25 20.26
CA ILE A 201 5.09 0.00 19.70
C ILE A 201 6.17 1.08 19.80
N ASP A 202 6.46 1.75 18.68
CA ASP A 202 7.50 2.79 18.62
C ASP A 202 7.18 3.99 19.53
N LYS A 203 5.92 4.44 19.54
CA LYS A 203 5.44 5.54 20.40
C LYS A 203 4.00 5.33 20.81
N LEU A 204 3.74 5.40 22.11
CA LEU A 204 2.38 5.41 22.62
C LEU A 204 1.68 6.74 22.27
N PRO A 205 0.43 6.73 21.77
CA PRO A 205 -0.32 7.96 21.62
C PRO A 205 -0.47 8.65 22.98
N LYS A 206 -0.15 9.95 23.06
CA LYS A 206 -0.17 10.79 24.29
C LYS A 206 -1.52 10.81 25.04
N LYS A 207 -2.56 10.23 24.47
CA LYS A 207 -3.93 10.16 25.00
C LYS A 207 -4.46 8.73 25.09
N ALA A 208 -3.59 7.72 25.13
CA ALA A 208 -4.01 6.35 25.33
C ALA A 208 -4.74 6.21 26.67
N LYS A 209 -6.00 5.75 26.63
CA LYS A 209 -6.83 5.51 27.80
C LYS A 209 -7.04 4.02 27.98
N CYS A 210 -7.10 3.58 29.23
CA CYS A 210 -7.45 2.22 29.60
C CYS A 210 -8.89 1.94 29.16
N MET A 211 -9.11 0.85 28.43
CA MET A 211 -10.46 0.52 27.94
C MET A 211 -11.45 0.13 29.06
N VAL A 212 -10.95 -0.21 30.25
CA VAL A 212 -11.78 -0.59 31.41
C VAL A 212 -12.08 0.63 32.28
N SER A 213 -11.05 1.37 32.71
CA SER A 213 -11.22 2.50 33.65
C SER A 213 -11.37 3.87 32.97
N SER A 214 -11.14 3.98 31.66
CA SER A 214 -11.07 5.25 30.91
C SER A 214 -9.99 6.23 31.37
N LEU A 215 -9.14 5.83 32.32
CA LEU A 215 -8.01 6.63 32.82
C LEU A 215 -6.80 6.54 31.87
N PRO A 216 -5.94 7.56 31.81
CA PRO A 216 -4.73 7.52 30.98
C PRO A 216 -3.79 6.37 31.40
N LEU A 217 -3.19 5.71 30.40
CA LEU A 217 -2.23 4.62 30.61
C LEU A 217 -0.81 5.17 30.80
N ASN A 218 -0.08 4.63 31.78
CA ASN A 218 1.34 4.91 31.98
C ASN A 218 2.15 3.64 31.75
N VAL A 219 2.72 3.49 30.56
CA VAL A 219 3.43 2.26 30.15
C VAL A 219 4.75 2.05 30.89
N ASP A 220 5.32 3.12 31.46
CA ASP A 220 6.56 3.03 32.23
C ASP A 220 6.31 2.43 33.63
N LYS A 221 5.09 2.56 34.14
CA LYS A 221 4.71 2.15 35.51
C LYS A 221 3.79 0.93 35.54
N ASP A 222 2.90 0.81 34.57
CA ASP A 222 1.86 -0.20 34.54
C ASP A 222 2.16 -1.27 33.49
N ALA A 223 1.88 -2.54 33.80
CA ALA A 223 1.83 -3.58 32.79
C ALA A 223 0.61 -3.35 31.86
N VAL A 224 0.87 -3.02 30.60
CA VAL A 224 -0.18 -2.75 29.61
C VAL A 224 -0.32 -3.94 28.66
N VAL A 225 -1.57 -4.36 28.45
CA VAL A 225 -1.92 -5.40 27.47
C VAL A 225 -2.88 -4.84 26.44
N ALA A 226 -2.87 -5.41 25.24
CA ALA A 226 -3.79 -5.05 24.17
C ALA A 226 -4.77 -6.20 23.90
N CYS A 227 -6.02 -5.88 23.53
CA CYS A 227 -6.96 -6.88 23.04
C CYS A 227 -6.47 -7.39 21.68
N PRO A 228 -6.33 -8.72 21.47
CA PRO A 228 -5.79 -9.27 20.23
C PRO A 228 -6.69 -9.02 19.01
N TYR A 229 -7.97 -8.75 19.22
CA TYR A 229 -8.93 -8.56 18.15
C TYR A 229 -9.17 -7.10 17.75
N CYS A 230 -9.17 -6.18 18.72
CA CYS A 230 -9.49 -4.77 18.46
C CYS A 230 -8.35 -3.80 18.77
N GLY A 231 -7.24 -4.27 19.35
CA GLY A 231 -6.05 -3.45 19.63
C GLY A 231 -6.21 -2.42 20.75
N ASN A 232 -7.40 -2.30 21.37
CA ASN A 232 -7.57 -1.41 22.51
C ASN A 232 -6.70 -1.89 23.68
N MET A 233 -6.21 -0.94 24.48
CA MET A 233 -5.23 -1.19 25.54
C MET A 233 -5.85 -1.05 26.93
N ALA A 234 -5.36 -1.82 27.88
CA ALA A 234 -5.76 -1.73 29.29
C ALA A 234 -4.58 -2.08 30.20
N LYS A 235 -4.68 -1.66 31.47
CA LYS A 235 -3.82 -2.22 32.52
C LYS A 235 -4.16 -3.70 32.66
N GLN A 236 -3.14 -4.55 32.75
CA GLN A 236 -3.30 -6.01 32.82
C GLN A 236 -4.21 -6.43 33.96
N GLU A 237 -4.02 -5.87 35.15
CA GLU A 237 -4.82 -6.16 36.35
C GLU A 237 -6.30 -5.83 36.17
N LEU A 238 -6.61 -4.64 35.65
CA LEU A 238 -7.99 -4.19 35.44
C LEU A 238 -8.70 -5.01 34.37
N LEU A 239 -7.98 -5.41 33.31
CA LEU A 239 -8.55 -6.28 32.30
C LEU A 239 -8.76 -7.70 32.84
N ALA A 240 -7.84 -8.23 33.64
CA ALA A 240 -7.98 -9.54 34.27
C ALA A 240 -9.24 -9.59 35.17
N GLU A 241 -9.43 -8.61 36.06
CA GLU A 241 -10.61 -8.53 36.92
C GLU A 241 -11.92 -8.43 36.11
N TRP A 242 -11.89 -7.66 35.01
CA TRP A 242 -13.04 -7.57 34.12
C TRP A 242 -13.37 -8.92 33.46
N LEU A 243 -12.35 -9.64 33.00
CA LEU A 243 -12.50 -10.92 32.30
C LEU A 243 -12.93 -12.06 33.23
N GLU A 244 -12.55 -12.02 34.51
CA GLU A 244 -13.09 -12.94 35.51
C GLU A 244 -14.61 -12.82 35.64
N LYS A 245 -15.16 -11.59 35.51
CA LYS A 245 -16.60 -11.33 35.64
C LYS A 245 -17.38 -11.51 34.33
N ASN A 246 -16.81 -11.11 33.19
CA ASN A 246 -17.54 -10.97 31.92
C ASN A 246 -17.03 -11.86 30.79
N SER A 247 -15.88 -12.53 30.95
CA SER A 247 -15.18 -13.38 29.96
C SER A 247 -15.00 -12.79 28.55
N SER A 248 -15.23 -11.48 28.37
CA SER A 248 -15.27 -10.82 27.07
C SER A 248 -14.70 -9.41 27.12
N CYS A 249 -14.12 -8.96 26.00
CA CYS A 249 -13.54 -7.63 25.88
C CYS A 249 -14.60 -6.51 26.05
N PRO A 250 -14.36 -5.48 26.89
CA PRO A 250 -15.31 -4.37 27.11
C PRO A 250 -15.70 -3.62 25.83
N VAL A 251 -14.80 -3.60 24.84
CA VAL A 251 -14.97 -2.80 23.61
C VAL A 251 -15.56 -3.63 22.48
N CYS A 252 -14.93 -4.75 22.12
CA CYS A 252 -15.35 -5.55 20.96
C CYS A 252 -16.23 -6.75 21.31
N ARG A 253 -16.47 -7.01 22.60
CA ARG A 253 -17.33 -8.09 23.13
C ARG A 253 -16.93 -9.51 22.73
N LYS A 254 -15.77 -9.70 22.10
CA LYS A 254 -15.22 -11.03 21.83
C LYS A 254 -14.73 -11.67 23.12
N THR A 255 -15.02 -12.96 23.28
CA THR A 255 -14.49 -13.80 24.34
C THR A 255 -12.97 -13.85 24.23
N ILE A 256 -12.28 -13.51 25.32
CA ILE A 256 -10.82 -13.50 25.40
C ILE A 256 -10.37 -14.01 26.76
N SER A 257 -9.22 -14.68 26.79
CA SER A 257 -8.48 -14.94 28.03
C SER A 257 -7.35 -13.93 28.21
N ILE A 258 -6.95 -13.66 29.46
CA ILE A 258 -5.84 -12.73 29.74
C ILE A 258 -4.52 -13.23 29.14
N ASN A 259 -4.34 -14.55 29.04
CA ASN A 259 -3.15 -15.19 28.49
C ASN A 259 -3.02 -15.02 26.96
N GLU A 260 -4.13 -14.74 26.27
CA GLU A 260 -4.14 -14.41 24.84
C GLU A 260 -3.83 -12.93 24.57
N CYS A 261 -3.85 -12.08 25.60
CA CYS A 261 -3.63 -10.65 25.44
C CYS A 261 -2.13 -10.34 25.39
N PRO A 262 -1.59 -9.84 24.27
CA PRO A 262 -0.18 -9.50 24.19
C PRO A 262 0.20 -8.35 25.12
N ILE A 263 1.39 -8.47 25.70
CA ILE A 263 2.01 -7.42 26.52
C ILE A 263 2.58 -6.35 25.59
N VAL A 264 2.25 -5.09 25.86
CA VAL A 264 2.74 -3.94 25.09
C VAL A 264 4.04 -3.45 25.73
N LYS A 265 5.13 -3.44 24.96
CA LYS A 265 6.41 -2.85 25.36
C LYS A 265 6.78 -1.69 24.42
N ILE A 266 7.33 -0.63 24.99
CA ILE A 266 7.92 0.47 24.22
C ILE A 266 9.33 0.03 23.82
N GLN A 267 9.67 0.23 22.55
CA GLN A 267 11.02 -0.03 22.05
C GLN A 267 11.85 1.24 22.28
N ASP A 268 12.82 1.16 23.20
CA ASP A 268 13.79 2.23 23.49
C ASP A 268 14.79 2.43 22.35
#